data_AF-X1QMT2-F1
#
_entry.id   AF-X1QMT2-F1
#
_cell.length_a   1.000
_cell.length_b   1.000
_cell.length_c   1.000
_cell.angle_alpha   90.00
_cell.angle_beta   90.00
_cell.angle_gamma   90.00
#
_symmetry.space_group_name_H-M   'P 1'
#
loop_
_entity.id
_entity.type
_entity.pdbx_description
1 polymer ?
#
loop_
_entity_poly.entity_id
_entity_poly.type
_entity_poly.pdbx_seq_one_letter_code
_entity_poly.pdbx_strand_id
1 'polypeptide(L)'
;GVSSMPEFNTDNPEVRENLLKIVKYWIKEANIDGWRLDTVEYMDPSFVKQIREAAKEIKKDAYVMGEVMGVATSWFKSKSLDAVMNYKLRDLLIDFFIKEAINAVEFNQQLYSFRQTYSDSINYFIFNPRKKNIDFL
;
A
#
# COMPACT_ATOMS: atom_id res chain seq x y z
N GLY A 1 -6.65 17.07 15.23
CA GLY A 1 -6.90 15.64 15.50
C GLY A 1 -8.34 15.44 15.94
N VAL A 2 -8.77 14.18 16.05
CA VAL A 2 -10.07 13.78 16.60
C VAL A 2 -9.84 13.26 18.02
N SER A 3 -10.59 13.75 19.01
CA SER A 3 -10.32 13.47 20.44
C SER A 3 -10.34 11.99 20.82
N SER A 4 -11.19 11.20 20.15
CA SER A 4 -11.30 9.75 20.35
C SER A 4 -10.22 8.94 19.63
N MET A 5 -9.35 9.58 18.84
CA MET A 5 -8.30 8.93 18.04
C MET A 5 -6.97 9.66 18.23
N PRO A 6 -6.34 9.54 19.41
CA PRO A 6 -5.01 10.10 19.63
C PRO A 6 -3.99 9.43 18.70
N GLU A 7 -3.11 10.23 18.12
CA GLU A 7 -2.04 9.75 17.25
C GLU A 7 -0.96 9.04 18.07
N PHE A 8 -0.48 7.89 17.56
CA PHE A 8 0.61 7.18 18.20
C PHE A 8 1.92 7.95 18.00
N ASN A 9 2.64 8.21 19.10
CA ASN A 9 4.00 8.73 19.02
C ASN A 9 4.98 7.61 18.62
N THR A 10 5.20 7.43 17.32
CA THR A 10 6.10 6.41 16.78
C THR A 10 7.59 6.75 16.91
N ASP A 11 7.93 7.93 17.45
CA ASP A 11 9.31 8.26 17.85
C ASP A 11 9.65 7.67 19.21
N ASN A 12 8.65 7.33 20.04
CA ASN A 12 8.87 6.54 21.24
C ASN A 12 9.22 5.09 20.86
N PRO A 13 10.43 4.59 21.21
CA PRO A 13 10.84 3.23 20.86
C PRO A 13 9.93 2.14 21.43
N GLU A 14 9.33 2.34 22.60
CA GLU A 14 8.44 1.36 23.23
C GLU A 14 7.12 1.22 22.45
N VAL A 15 6.54 2.35 22.03
CA VAL A 15 5.34 2.36 21.17
C VAL A 15 5.64 1.67 19.85
N ARG A 16 6.77 2.03 19.23
CA ARG A 16 7.22 1.45 17.97
C ARG A 16 7.42 -0.07 18.08
N GLU A 17 8.12 -0.53 19.12
CA GLU A 17 8.35 -1.96 19.35
C GLU A 17 7.05 -2.72 19.60
N ASN A 18 6.13 -2.15 20.38
CA ASN A 18 4.83 -2.77 20.65
C ASN A 18 3.99 -2.92 19.38
N LEU A 19 3.92 -1.88 18.54
CA LEU A 19 3.21 -1.95 17.26
C LEU A 19 3.82 -3.00 16.33
N LEU A 20 5.15 -3.12 16.26
CA LEU A 20 5.82 -4.16 15.48
C LEU A 20 5.56 -5.58 16.04
N LYS A 21 5.44 -5.73 17.37
CA LYS A 21 5.03 -6.99 18.00
C LYS A 21 3.61 -7.37 17.57
N ILE A 22 2.68 -6.42 17.52
CA ILE A 22 1.30 -6.65 17.05
C ILE A 22 1.29 -7.10 15.58
N VAL A 23 2.09 -6.46 14.73
CA VAL A 23 2.24 -6.82 13.31
C VAL A 23 2.63 -8.30 13.16
N LYS A 24 3.62 -8.75 13.94
CA LYS A 24 4.10 -10.14 13.94
C LYS A 24 3.09 -11.11 14.55
N TYR A 25 2.46 -10.71 15.65
CA TYR A 25 1.53 -11.53 16.42
C TYR A 25 0.39 -12.06 15.58
N TRP A 26 -0.34 -11.20 14.85
CA TRP A 26 -1.50 -11.67 14.09
C TRP A 26 -1.15 -12.53 12.89
N ILE A 27 0.01 -12.31 12.27
CA ILE A 27 0.52 -13.21 11.23
C ILE A 27 0.84 -14.58 11.83
N LYS A 28 1.48 -14.62 13.01
CA LYS A 28 1.85 -15.88 13.66
C LYS A 28 0.64 -16.65 14.19
N GLU A 29 -0.25 -15.98 14.93
CA GLU A 29 -1.32 -16.63 15.69
C GLU A 29 -2.57 -16.91 14.83
N ALA A 30 -2.88 -16.03 13.88
CA ALA A 30 -4.07 -16.16 13.04
C ALA A 30 -3.75 -16.49 11.57
N ASN A 31 -2.47 -16.63 11.20
CA ASN A 31 -2.01 -16.91 9.83
C ASN A 31 -2.59 -15.94 8.79
N ILE A 32 -2.75 -14.66 9.14
CA ILE A 32 -3.16 -13.65 8.16
C ILE A 32 -2.09 -13.50 7.08
N ASP A 33 -2.52 -13.18 5.86
CA ASP A 33 -1.63 -13.09 4.70
C ASP A 33 -0.98 -11.70 4.53
N GLY A 34 -1.29 -10.73 5.39
CA GLY A 34 -0.77 -9.38 5.23
C GLY A 34 -1.51 -8.31 6.02
N TRP A 35 -1.14 -7.06 5.74
CA TRP A 35 -1.65 -5.86 6.41
C TRP A 35 -2.11 -4.82 5.40
N ARG A 36 -3.27 -4.20 5.68
CA ARG A 36 -3.68 -2.93 5.07
C ARG A 36 -3.44 -1.83 6.10
N LEU A 37 -2.58 -0.88 5.77
CA LEU A 37 -2.21 0.23 6.64
C LEU A 37 -3.13 1.42 6.36
N ASP A 38 -3.95 1.74 7.34
CA ASP A 38 -4.79 2.93 7.36
C ASP A 38 -3.92 4.19 7.44
N THR A 39 -4.35 5.27 6.77
CA THR A 39 -3.72 6.60 6.88
C THR A 39 -2.18 6.62 6.72
N VAL A 40 -1.62 5.71 5.90
CA VAL A 40 -0.16 5.49 5.81
C VAL A 40 0.61 6.73 5.32
N GLU A 41 -0.05 7.63 4.57
CA GLU A 41 0.56 8.89 4.09
C GLU A 41 1.06 9.79 5.22
N TYR A 42 0.54 9.63 6.44
CA TYR A 42 0.92 10.41 7.61
C TYR A 42 1.92 9.70 8.54
N MET A 43 2.26 8.43 8.25
CA MET A 43 3.20 7.67 9.06
C MET A 43 4.65 7.95 8.66
N ASP A 44 5.57 7.87 9.63
CA ASP A 44 7.01 7.93 9.37
C ASP A 44 7.43 6.84 8.37
N PRO A 45 8.08 7.19 7.24
CA PRO A 45 8.43 6.21 6.20
C PRO A 45 9.36 5.09 6.68
N SER A 46 10.21 5.37 7.67
CA SER A 46 11.09 4.36 8.26
C SER A 46 10.30 3.33 9.05
N PHE A 47 9.27 3.78 9.79
CA PHE A 47 8.39 2.90 10.54
C PHE A 47 7.56 1.99 9.63
N VAL A 48 7.00 2.53 8.53
CA VAL A 48 6.26 1.73 7.55
C VAL A 48 7.15 0.64 6.94
N LYS A 49 8.42 0.96 6.66
CA LYS A 49 9.39 -0.03 6.20
C LYS A 49 9.62 -1.14 7.24
N GLN A 50 9.76 -0.77 8.51
CA GLN A 50 9.90 -1.73 9.62
C GLN A 50 8.66 -2.61 9.79
N ILE A 51 7.45 -2.08 9.58
CA ILE A 51 6.21 -2.89 9.57
C ILE A 51 6.31 -3.97 8.49
N ARG A 52 6.71 -3.60 7.27
CA ARG A 52 6.87 -4.54 6.16
C ARG A 52 7.94 -5.59 6.45
N GLU A 53 9.07 -5.18 6.99
CA GLU A 53 10.15 -6.10 7.39
C GLU A 53 9.69 -7.07 8.49
N ALA A 54 9.01 -6.57 9.53
CA ALA A 54 8.47 -7.37 10.61
C ALA A 54 7.43 -8.39 10.12
N ALA A 55 6.55 -8.00 9.19
CA ALA A 55 5.59 -8.92 8.58
C ALA A 55 6.30 -10.03 7.80
N LYS A 56 7.29 -9.65 6.97
CA LYS A 56 8.05 -10.59 6.12
C LYS A 56 9.06 -11.45 6.87
N GLU A 57 9.40 -11.09 8.10
CA GLU A 57 10.16 -11.95 9.03
C GLU A 57 9.36 -13.19 9.43
N ILE A 58 8.05 -13.02 9.67
CA ILE A 58 7.16 -14.13 10.05
C ILE A 58 6.67 -14.90 8.81
N LYS A 59 6.32 -14.19 7.74
CA LYS A 59 5.79 -14.78 6.51
C LYS A 59 6.33 -14.05 5.29
N LYS A 60 7.27 -14.68 4.56
CA LYS A 60 8.02 -14.06 3.45
C LYS A 60 7.13 -13.45 2.36
N ASP A 61 5.99 -14.08 2.10
CA ASP A 61 4.98 -13.65 1.14
C ASP A 61 3.89 -12.75 1.75
N ALA A 62 4.04 -12.27 3.00
CA ALA A 62 3.10 -11.33 3.61
C ALA A 62 2.95 -10.07 2.76
N TYR A 63 1.70 -9.68 2.49
CA TYR A 63 1.35 -8.57 1.61
C TYR A 63 1.07 -7.29 2.42
N VAL A 64 1.88 -6.25 2.24
CA VAL A 64 1.69 -4.99 2.97
C VAL A 64 1.22 -3.88 2.01
N MET A 65 -0.05 -3.51 2.14
CA MET A 65 -0.73 -2.50 1.34
C MET A 65 -0.98 -1.23 2.15
N GLY A 66 -0.72 -0.08 1.56
CA GLY A 66 -1.03 1.22 2.18
C GLY A 66 -2.27 1.89 1.61
N GLU A 67 -3.00 2.62 2.44
CA GLU A 67 -3.98 3.61 1.98
C GLU A 67 -3.29 4.92 1.59
N VAL A 68 -3.06 5.09 0.28
CA VAL A 68 -2.41 6.29 -0.28
C VAL A 68 -3.37 6.93 -1.27
N MET A 69 -3.84 8.14 -0.98
CA MET A 69 -4.75 8.89 -1.85
C MET A 69 -4.02 9.44 -3.08
N GLY A 70 -2.75 9.82 -2.89
CA GLY A 70 -1.90 10.41 -3.93
C GLY A 70 -1.11 9.40 -4.76
N VAL A 71 0.03 9.86 -5.25
CA VAL A 71 1.01 9.05 -5.99
C VAL A 71 1.96 8.38 -5.00
N ALA A 72 2.11 7.07 -5.09
CA ALA A 72 2.83 6.24 -4.11
C ALA A 72 4.29 5.95 -4.47
N THR A 73 4.87 6.66 -5.43
CA THR A 73 6.20 6.33 -5.98
C THR A 73 7.30 6.30 -4.92
N SER A 74 7.24 7.18 -3.91
CA SER A 74 8.20 7.21 -2.80
C SER A 74 8.16 5.90 -1.98
N TRP A 75 6.97 5.40 -1.65
CA TRP A 75 6.76 4.18 -0.87
C TRP A 75 7.31 2.93 -1.55
N PHE A 76 7.23 2.88 -2.88
CA PHE A 76 7.80 1.78 -3.65
C PHE A 76 9.32 1.90 -3.79
N LYS A 77 9.85 3.12 -4.01
CA LYS A 77 11.30 3.36 -4.08
C LYS A 77 12.01 2.98 -2.77
N SER A 78 11.40 3.29 -1.63
CA SER A 78 11.93 2.93 -0.31
C SER A 78 11.72 1.45 0.06
N LYS A 79 10.99 0.68 -0.76
CA LYS A 79 10.56 -0.69 -0.47
C LYS A 79 9.76 -0.80 0.83
N SER A 80 8.95 0.23 1.14
CA SER A 80 8.15 0.29 2.36
C SER A 80 6.79 -0.40 2.21
N LEU A 81 6.23 -0.46 1.00
CA LEU A 81 4.96 -1.11 0.70
C LEU A 81 5.09 -2.07 -0.48
N ASP A 82 4.27 -3.11 -0.51
CA ASP A 82 4.13 -4.01 -1.67
C ASP A 82 3.06 -3.48 -2.65
N ALA A 83 2.06 -2.75 -2.16
CA ALA A 83 1.01 -2.13 -2.97
C ALA A 83 0.35 -0.93 -2.28
N VAL A 84 -0.55 -0.25 -3.00
CA VAL A 84 -1.43 0.79 -2.44
C VAL A 84 -2.86 0.62 -2.92
N MET A 85 -3.82 1.19 -2.19
CA MET A 85 -5.18 1.38 -2.67
C MET A 85 -5.16 2.31 -3.89
N ASN A 86 -5.57 1.80 -5.05
CA ASN A 86 -5.41 2.51 -6.31
C ASN A 86 -6.52 3.54 -6.56
N TYR A 87 -6.54 4.60 -5.74
CA TYR A 87 -7.57 5.63 -5.82
C TYR A 87 -7.50 6.44 -7.12
N LYS A 88 -6.32 6.66 -7.70
CA LYS A 88 -6.17 7.30 -9.02
C LYS A 88 -6.86 6.52 -10.13
N LEU A 89 -6.72 5.19 -10.13
CA LEU A 89 -7.47 4.36 -11.07
C LEU A 89 -8.97 4.43 -10.81
N ARG A 90 -9.41 4.35 -9.55
CA ARG A 90 -10.83 4.48 -9.19
C ARG A 90 -11.42 5.77 -9.75
N ASP A 91 -10.73 6.89 -9.56
CA ASP A 91 -11.18 8.20 -10.01
C ASP A 91 -11.28 8.25 -11.54
N LEU A 92 -10.29 7.72 -12.27
CA LEU A 92 -10.34 7.58 -13.73
C LEU A 92 -11.52 6.72 -14.21
N LEU A 93 -11.80 5.61 -13.53
CA LEU A 93 -12.94 4.74 -13.85
C LEU A 93 -14.28 5.43 -13.60
N ILE A 94 -14.40 6.19 -12.51
CA ILE A 94 -15.60 6.96 -12.19
C ILE A 94 -15.82 8.06 -13.24
N ASP A 95 -14.76 8.79 -13.59
CA ASP A 95 -14.85 9.89 -14.55
C ASP A 95 -15.24 9.38 -15.95
N PHE A 96 -14.76 8.21 -16.36
CA PHE A 96 -15.13 7.59 -17.64
C PHE A 96 -16.52 6.93 -17.63
N PHE A 97 -16.78 6.00 -16.71
CA PHE A 97 -17.97 5.14 -16.77
C PHE A 97 -19.20 5.70 -16.07
N ILE A 98 -19.03 6.56 -15.06
CA ILE A 98 -20.15 7.01 -14.20
C ILE A 98 -20.52 8.46 -14.48
N LYS A 99 -19.52 9.34 -14.53
CA LYS A 99 -19.76 10.77 -14.79
C LYS A 99 -19.78 11.10 -16.28
N GLU A 100 -19.26 10.21 -17.13
CA GLU A 100 -19.07 10.46 -18.56
C GLU A 100 -18.32 11.78 -18.84
N ALA A 101 -17.40 12.14 -17.93
CA ALA A 101 -16.68 13.41 -17.93
C ALA A 101 -15.47 13.41 -18.87
N ILE A 102 -14.99 12.22 -19.25
CA ILE A 102 -13.91 12.01 -20.20
C ILE A 102 -14.33 10.97 -21.24
N ASN A 103 -13.85 11.11 -22.47
CA ASN A 103 -14.10 10.14 -23.54
C ASN A 103 -13.06 9.00 -23.55
N ALA A 104 -13.25 8.02 -24.44
CA ALA A 104 -12.39 6.83 -24.52
C ALA A 104 -10.92 7.15 -24.86
N VAL A 105 -10.67 8.19 -25.66
CA VAL A 105 -9.31 8.63 -26.02
C VAL A 105 -8.63 9.25 -24.81
N GLU A 106 -9.32 10.14 -24.10
CA GLU A 106 -8.83 10.78 -22.87
C GLU A 106 -8.57 9.74 -21.77
N PHE A 107 -9.51 8.81 -21.57
CA PHE A 107 -9.34 7.72 -20.60
C PHE A 107 -8.10 6.88 -20.91
N ASN A 108 -7.90 6.47 -22.17
CA ASN A 108 -6.73 5.69 -22.56
C ASN A 108 -5.42 6.45 -22.36
N GLN A 109 -5.37 7.74 -22.71
CA GLN A 109 -4.20 8.59 -22.51
C GLN A 109 -3.85 8.76 -21.03
N GLN A 110 -4.86 9.05 -20.19
CA GLN A 110 -4.65 9.23 -18.75
C GLN A 110 -4.28 7.91 -18.06
N LEU A 111 -4.91 6.80 -18.41
CA LEU A 111 -4.55 5.48 -17.90
C LEU A 111 -3.11 5.09 -18.32
N TYR A 112 -2.73 5.36 -19.56
CA TYR A 112 -1.37 5.12 -20.05
C TYR A 112 -0.35 5.94 -19.24
N SER A 113 -0.58 7.25 -19.10
CA SER A 113 0.28 8.13 -18.31
C SER A 113 0.38 7.68 -16.85
N PHE A 114 -0.73 7.24 -16.25
CA PHE A 114 -0.74 6.75 -14.88
C PHE A 114 0.07 5.47 -14.72
N ARG A 115 -0.06 4.49 -15.63
CA ARG A 115 0.73 3.25 -15.58
C ARG A 115 2.23 3.49 -15.64
N GLN A 116 2.68 4.53 -16.35
CA GLN A 116 4.10 4.92 -16.41
C GLN A 116 4.65 5.48 -15.09
N THR A 117 3.80 5.75 -14.10
CA THR A 117 4.21 6.27 -12.79
C THR A 117 4.89 5.19 -11.93
N TYR A 118 4.58 3.92 -12.18
CA TYR A 118 5.11 2.76 -11.45
C TYR A 118 5.73 1.76 -12.42
N SER A 119 6.63 0.90 -11.93
CA SER A 119 7.13 -0.21 -12.75
C SER A 119 6.02 -1.22 -13.04
N ASP A 120 6.18 -2.00 -14.11
CA ASP A 120 5.22 -3.04 -14.48
C ASP A 120 4.95 -4.03 -13.34
N SER A 121 5.98 -4.39 -12.58
CA SER A 121 5.84 -5.27 -11.41
C SER A 121 4.94 -4.66 -10.35
N ILE A 122 5.10 -3.37 -10.04
CA ILE A 122 4.26 -2.67 -9.05
C ILE A 122 2.83 -2.56 -9.55
N ASN A 123 2.65 -2.12 -10.80
CA ASN A 123 1.34 -2.09 -11.43
C ASN A 123 0.67 -3.47 -11.28
N TYR A 124 1.38 -4.55 -11.63
CA TYR A 124 0.88 -5.91 -11.50
C TYR A 124 0.40 -6.25 -10.08
N PHE A 125 1.21 -5.97 -9.05
CA PHE A 125 0.88 -6.27 -7.66
C PHE A 125 -0.33 -5.48 -7.16
N ILE A 126 -0.44 -4.21 -7.52
CA ILE A 126 -1.60 -3.37 -7.17
C ILE A 126 -2.91 -3.97 -7.71
N PHE A 127 -2.88 -4.57 -8.91
CA PHE A 127 -4.05 -5.23 -9.51
C PHE A 127 -4.27 -6.67 -9.03
N ASN A 128 -3.23 -7.36 -8.56
CA ASN A 128 -3.25 -8.79 -8.27
C ASN A 128 -2.72 -9.10 -6.86
N PRO A 129 -3.48 -8.80 -5.79
CA PRO A 129 -3.05 -9.00 -4.41
C PRO A 129 -2.84 -10.47 -4.01
N ARG A 130 -3.27 -11.43 -4.85
CA ARG A 130 -3.24 -12.87 -4.55
C ARG A 130 -2.13 -13.67 -5.24
N LYS A 131 -1.32 -13.09 -6.14
CA LYS A 131 -0.41 -13.91 -6.94
C LYS A 131 0.95 -14.10 -6.27
N LYS A 132 1.13 -15.32 -5.75
CA LYS A 132 2.35 -15.87 -5.17
C LYS A 132 3.35 -16.18 -6.29
N ASN A 133 4.59 -15.72 -6.14
CA ASN A 133 5.76 -15.96 -7.00
C ASN A 133 5.59 -15.64 -8.49
N ILE A 134 6.21 -14.55 -8.93
CA ILE A 134 6.57 -14.37 -10.34
C ILE A 134 8.07 -14.63 -10.40
N ASP A 135 8.43 -15.86 -10.77
CA ASP A 135 9.69 -16.07 -11.46
C ASP A 135 9.58 -15.30 -12.78
N PHE A 136 10.38 -14.25 -12.93
CA PHE A 136 10.55 -13.57 -14.21
C PHE A 136 11.20 -14.57 -15.16
N LEU A 137 10.40 -15.19 -16.03
CA LEU A 137 10.87 -15.74 -17.29
C LEU A 137 10.95 -14.61 -18.32
#